data_AF-A0A537MXM1-F1
#
_entry.id   AF-A0A537MXM1-F1
#
_cell.length_a   1.000
_cell.length_b   1.000
_cell.length_c   1.000
_cell.angle_alpha   90.00
_cell.angle_beta   90.00
_cell.angle_gamma   90.00
#
_symmetry.space_group_name_H-M   'P 1'
#
loop_
_entity.id
_entity.type
_entity.pdbx_description
1 polymer ?
#
loop_
_entity_poly.entity_id
_entity_poly.type
_entity_poly.pdbx_seq_one_letter_code
_entity_poly.pdbx_strand_id
1 'polypeptide(L)'
;MIRWLFAAALLSAIAPPASAEWTKNQRVRFVGSCIEGCQATPNLSGPGKAACPTACNCLADQGEKTMTPADFEEADKAAAKDKMTPKMDELAKHFPACARQALGR
;
A
#
# COMPACT_ATOMS: atom_id res chain seq x y z
N MET A 1 19.03 -43.36 -41.76
CA MET A 1 18.49 -42.00 -41.97
C MET A 1 18.70 -41.21 -40.68
N ILE A 2 19.46 -40.13 -40.75
CA ILE A 2 19.77 -39.19 -39.66
C ILE A 2 18.53 -38.31 -39.40
N ARG A 3 18.04 -38.15 -38.14
CA ARG A 3 17.83 -36.79 -37.60
C ARG A 3 17.46 -36.66 -36.10
N TRP A 4 18.44 -36.15 -35.33
CA TRP A 4 18.38 -34.99 -34.41
C TRP A 4 17.33 -34.91 -33.26
N LEU A 5 17.88 -35.07 -32.06
CA LEU A 5 17.70 -34.30 -30.81
C LEU A 5 16.90 -32.98 -30.92
N PHE A 6 15.85 -32.85 -30.10
CA PHE A 6 15.37 -31.57 -29.51
C PHE A 6 14.65 -31.93 -28.19
N ALA A 7 15.28 -31.92 -27.01
CA ALA A 7 15.63 -30.71 -26.24
C ALA A 7 14.50 -29.68 -26.22
N ALA A 8 13.32 -30.07 -25.77
CA ALA A 8 12.22 -29.14 -25.50
C ALA A 8 12.49 -28.39 -24.18
N ALA A 9 13.20 -27.28 -24.37
CA ALA A 9 13.06 -26.00 -23.67
C ALA A 9 12.54 -26.04 -22.22
N LEU A 10 13.46 -25.75 -21.30
CA LEU A 10 13.16 -25.03 -20.07
C LEU A 10 12.21 -23.87 -20.40
N LEU A 11 10.94 -24.00 -20.02
CA LEU A 11 10.09 -22.83 -19.82
C LEU A 11 10.69 -22.07 -18.65
N SER A 12 11.59 -21.13 -18.99
CA SER A 12 11.92 -20.01 -18.14
C SER A 12 10.60 -19.36 -17.76
N ALA A 13 10.16 -19.63 -16.53
CA ALA A 13 9.17 -18.84 -15.82
C ALA A 13 9.77 -17.44 -15.68
N ILE A 14 9.53 -16.60 -16.69
CA ILE A 14 9.67 -15.16 -16.60
C ILE A 14 8.49 -14.73 -15.71
N ALA A 15 8.61 -14.98 -14.41
CA ALA A 15 7.82 -14.27 -13.45
C ALA A 15 8.24 -12.81 -13.62
N PRO A 16 7.31 -11.88 -13.94
CA PRO A 16 7.63 -10.47 -13.88
C PRO A 16 8.21 -10.21 -12.48
N PRO A 17 9.20 -9.31 -12.34
CA PRO A 17 9.66 -8.91 -11.02
C PRO A 17 8.40 -8.48 -10.27
N ALA A 18 8.08 -9.19 -9.18
CA ALA A 18 7.00 -8.81 -8.30
C ALA A 18 7.44 -7.53 -7.59
N SER A 19 7.47 -6.42 -8.33
CA SER A 19 7.19 -5.10 -7.78
C SER A 19 5.79 -5.24 -7.22
N ALA A 20 5.74 -5.55 -5.94
CA ALA A 20 4.59 -6.15 -5.29
C ALA A 20 3.57 -5.06 -4.99
N GLU A 21 2.97 -4.53 -6.05
CA GLU A 21 1.80 -3.67 -5.95
C GLU A 21 0.73 -4.42 -5.18
N TRP A 22 0.09 -3.71 -4.26
CA TRP A 22 -1.06 -4.25 -3.55
C TRP A 22 -2.14 -4.66 -4.54
N THR A 23 -2.90 -5.69 -4.18
CA THR A 23 -4.11 -5.98 -4.95
C THR A 23 -5.07 -4.79 -4.85
N LYS A 24 -5.93 -4.64 -5.86
CA LYS A 24 -6.97 -3.60 -5.85
C LYS A 24 -7.79 -3.61 -4.55
N ASN A 25 -8.09 -4.79 -4.02
CA ASN A 25 -8.83 -4.93 -2.76
C ASN A 25 -8.04 -4.40 -1.56
N GLN A 26 -6.75 -4.74 -1.46
CA GLN A 26 -5.88 -4.26 -0.39
C GLN A 26 -5.77 -2.73 -0.40
N ARG A 27 -5.57 -2.13 -1.58
CA ARG A 27 -5.54 -0.68 -1.74
C ARG A 27 -6.84 -0.02 -1.30
N VAL A 28 -7.99 -0.56 -1.72
CA VAL A 28 -9.31 -0.03 -1.32
C VAL A 28 -9.50 -0.10 0.19
N ARG A 29 -9.14 -1.23 0.83
CA ARG A 29 -9.23 -1.40 2.28
C ARG A 29 -8.35 -0.39 3.02
N PHE A 30 -7.09 -0.28 2.61
CA PHE A 30 -6.15 0.68 3.19
C PHE A 30 -6.69 2.11 3.13
N VAL A 31 -7.09 2.55 1.94
CA VAL A 31 -7.57 3.93 1.72
C VAL A 31 -8.84 4.17 2.53
N GLY A 32 -9.78 3.21 2.56
CA GLY A 32 -10.99 3.30 3.35
C GLY A 32 -10.73 3.51 4.84
N SER A 33 -9.94 2.63 5.46
CA SER A 33 -9.60 2.72 6.89
C SER A 33 -8.76 3.96 7.22
N CYS A 34 -7.86 4.36 6.31
CA CYS A 34 -7.08 5.60 6.47
C CYS A 34 -7.99 6.83 6.48
N ILE A 35 -8.97 6.92 5.57
CA ILE A 35 -9.90 8.05 5.49
C ILE A 35 -10.74 8.11 6.77
N GLU A 36 -11.27 6.97 7.21
CA GLU A 36 -12.06 6.88 8.43
C GLU A 36 -11.27 7.40 9.65
N GLY A 37 -10.04 6.89 9.85
CA GLY A 37 -9.17 7.35 10.94
C GLY A 37 -8.76 8.82 10.82
N CYS A 38 -8.46 9.29 9.61
CA CYS A 38 -8.12 10.69 9.35
C CYS A 38 -9.29 11.62 9.71
N GLN A 39 -10.51 11.30 9.29
CA GLN A 39 -11.69 12.13 9.54
C GLN A 39 -12.18 12.08 11.00
N ALA A 40 -11.89 10.99 11.70
CA ALA A 40 -12.13 10.83 13.13
C ALA A 40 -11.15 11.63 14.02
N THR A 41 -10.08 12.20 13.44
CA THR A 41 -9.09 12.97 14.20
C THR A 41 -9.74 14.17 14.89
N PRO A 42 -9.63 14.28 16.24
CA PRO A 42 -10.23 15.39 16.97
C PRO A 42 -9.59 16.72 16.57
N ASN A 43 -10.40 17.77 16.49
CA ASN A 43 -9.99 19.13 16.11
C ASN A 43 -9.43 19.29 14.69
N LEU A 44 -9.54 18.27 13.83
CA LEU A 44 -9.23 18.44 12.41
C LEU A 44 -10.26 19.37 11.75
N SER A 45 -9.78 20.44 11.13
CA SER A 45 -10.64 21.44 10.48
C SER A 45 -11.43 20.85 9.31
N GLY A 46 -12.51 21.52 8.88
CA GLY A 46 -13.28 21.11 7.70
C GLY A 46 -12.41 20.88 6.44
N PRO A 47 -11.55 21.84 6.06
CA PRO A 47 -10.58 21.65 4.98
C PRO A 47 -9.60 20.50 5.22
N GLY A 48 -9.16 20.30 6.47
CA GLY A 48 -8.32 19.15 6.85
C GLY A 48 -9.02 17.81 6.62
N LYS A 49 -10.29 17.69 7.03
CA LYS A 49 -11.11 16.49 6.80
C LYS A 49 -11.36 16.24 5.31
N ALA A 50 -11.56 17.31 4.53
CA ALA A 50 -11.74 17.23 3.08
C ALA A 50 -10.45 16.79 2.35
N ALA A 51 -9.28 17.02 2.93
CA ALA A 51 -8.00 16.58 2.39
C ALA A 51 -7.68 15.10 2.65
N CYS A 52 -8.40 14.43 3.56
CA CYS A 52 -8.14 13.04 3.94
C CYS A 52 -8.10 12.06 2.74
N PRO A 53 -9.05 12.08 1.77
CA PRO A 53 -8.97 11.17 0.63
C PRO A 53 -7.69 11.33 -0.18
N THR A 54 -7.26 12.56 -0.45
CA THR A 54 -6.02 12.83 -1.19
C THR A 54 -4.80 12.41 -0.40
N ALA A 55 -4.74 12.72 0.90
CA ALA A 55 -3.64 12.32 1.77
C ALA A 55 -3.51 10.79 1.89
N CYS A 56 -4.64 10.08 2.04
CA CYS A 56 -4.65 8.62 2.15
C CYS A 56 -4.33 7.92 0.83
N ASN A 57 -4.68 8.49 -0.32
CA ASN A 57 -4.21 7.97 -1.62
C ASN A 57 -2.71 8.14 -1.77
N CYS A 58 -2.16 9.30 -1.40
CA CYS A 58 -0.71 9.49 -1.34
C CYS A 58 -0.03 8.48 -0.41
N LEU A 59 -0.62 8.23 0.76
CA LEU A 59 -0.08 7.25 1.70
C LEU A 59 -0.15 5.82 1.14
N ALA A 60 -1.22 5.47 0.41
CA ALA A 60 -1.33 4.19 -0.28
C ALA A 60 -0.21 4.02 -1.33
N ASP A 61 0.11 5.07 -2.09
CA ASP A 61 1.22 5.05 -3.04
C ASP A 61 2.59 4.84 -2.37
N GLN A 62 2.76 5.31 -1.13
CA GLN A 62 3.97 5.00 -0.34
C GLN A 62 3.93 3.58 0.21
N GLY A 63 2.75 3.09 0.61
CA GLY A 63 2.53 1.73 1.08
C GLY A 63 2.92 0.72 0.00
N GLU A 64 2.44 0.88 -1.23
CA GLU A 64 2.77 0.00 -2.35
C GLU A 64 4.26 -0.01 -2.74
N LYS A 65 5.02 1.02 -2.36
CA LYS A 65 6.48 1.08 -2.58
C LYS A 65 7.29 0.42 -1.46
N THR A 66 6.73 0.33 -0.26
CA THR A 66 7.47 0.00 0.97
C THR A 66 6.98 -1.27 1.66
N MET A 67 5.78 -1.74 1.29
CA MET A 67 5.09 -2.90 1.84
C MET A 67 4.68 -3.83 0.71
N THR A 68 5.10 -5.09 0.81
CA THR A 68 4.56 -6.16 -0.01
C THR A 68 3.09 -6.44 0.34
N PRO A 69 2.35 -7.17 -0.50
CA PRO A 69 1.00 -7.64 -0.17
C PRO A 69 0.95 -8.44 1.13
N ALA A 70 2.02 -9.19 1.47
CA ALA A 70 2.09 -9.94 2.72
C ALA A 70 2.27 -9.01 3.92
N ASP A 71 3.12 -7.99 3.81
CA ASP A 71 3.29 -6.96 4.84
C ASP A 71 1.97 -6.22 5.10
N PHE A 72 1.19 -5.96 4.04
CA PHE A 72 -0.14 -5.38 4.16
C PHE A 72 -1.09 -6.29 4.96
N GLU A 73 -1.18 -7.58 4.63
CA GLU A 73 -2.06 -8.51 5.36
C GLU A 73 -1.65 -8.66 6.83
N GLU A 74 -0.35 -8.61 7.13
CA GLU A 74 0.13 -8.60 8.51
C GLU A 74 -0.26 -7.32 9.24
N ALA A 75 -0.02 -6.17 8.62
CA ALA A 75 -0.38 -4.86 9.14
C ALA A 75 -1.89 -4.74 9.39
N ASP A 76 -2.71 -5.19 8.44
CA ASP A 76 -4.16 -5.16 8.51
C ASP A 76 -4.70 -6.06 9.65
N LYS A 77 -4.15 -7.27 9.81
CA LYS A 77 -4.47 -8.15 10.96
C LYS A 77 -4.04 -7.57 12.30
N ALA A 78 -2.92 -6.84 12.34
CA ALA A 78 -2.45 -6.15 13.54
C ALA A 78 -3.37 -4.96 13.88
N ALA A 79 -3.75 -4.16 12.88
CA ALA A 79 -4.66 -3.04 13.03
C ALA A 79 -6.03 -3.48 13.58
N ALA A 80 -6.57 -4.61 13.11
CA ALA A 80 -7.81 -5.20 13.63
C ALA A 80 -7.74 -5.63 15.12
N LYS A 81 -6.55 -5.62 15.72
CA LYS A 81 -6.29 -5.90 17.15
C LYS A 81 -5.72 -4.69 17.88
N ASP A 82 -5.86 -3.49 17.30
CA ASP A 82 -5.31 -2.23 17.81
C ASP A 82 -3.78 -2.28 18.01
N LYS A 83 -3.07 -3.03 17.16
CA LYS A 83 -1.61 -3.17 17.20
C LYS A 83 -0.94 -2.46 16.04
N MET A 84 0.29 -2.02 16.29
CA MET A 84 1.18 -1.41 15.32
C MET A 84 2.25 -2.42 14.86
N THR A 85 2.48 -2.54 13.56
CA THR A 85 3.66 -3.26 13.03
C THR A 85 4.78 -2.26 12.69
N PRO A 86 6.05 -2.70 12.59
CA PRO A 86 7.14 -1.85 12.15
C PRO A 86 6.91 -1.22 10.78
N LYS A 87 6.27 -1.95 9.85
CA LYS A 87 5.94 -1.45 8.51
C LYS A 87 4.88 -0.37 8.53
N MET A 88 3.88 -0.48 9.40
CA MET A 88 2.92 0.60 9.55
C MET A 88 3.54 1.85 10.21
N ASP A 89 4.47 1.68 11.17
CA ASP A 89 5.23 2.80 11.75
C ASP A 89 6.11 3.50 10.71
N GLU A 90 6.78 2.72 9.85
CA GLU A 90 7.52 3.24 8.70
C GLU A 90 6.61 4.04 7.77
N LEU A 91 5.46 3.48 7.40
CA LEU A 91 4.50 4.13 6.52
C LEU A 91 3.95 5.44 7.14
N ALA A 92 3.64 5.44 8.43
CA ALA A 92 3.09 6.61 9.14
C ALA A 92 4.01 7.84 9.05
N LYS A 93 5.32 7.66 8.90
CA LYS A 93 6.29 8.75 8.73
C LYS A 93 6.07 9.56 7.44
N HIS A 94 5.40 8.98 6.44
CA HIS A 94 5.05 9.67 5.20
C HIS A 94 3.78 10.52 5.31
N PHE A 95 2.94 10.29 6.32
CA PHE A 95 1.66 10.97 6.45
C PHE A 95 1.78 12.50 6.52
N PRO A 96 2.74 13.11 7.26
CA PRO A 96 2.89 14.57 7.27
C PRO A 96 3.20 15.16 5.89
N ALA A 97 3.97 14.45 5.05
CA ALA A 97 4.27 14.91 3.69
C ALA A 97 3.01 14.81 2.81
N CYS A 98 2.31 13.67 2.86
CA CYS A 98 1.06 13.47 2.13
C CYS A 98 -0.04 14.46 2.56
N ALA A 99 -0.13 14.80 3.85
CA ALA A 99 -1.08 15.78 4.36
C ALA A 99 -0.79 17.20 3.85
N ARG A 100 0.49 17.61 3.78
CA ARG A 100 0.87 18.92 3.20
C ARG A 100 0.51 18.98 1.72
N GLN A 101 0.88 17.94 0.96
CA GLN A 101 0.55 17.84 -0.46
C GLN A 101 -0.96 17.89 -0.70
N ALA A 102 -1.75 17.18 0.11
CA ALA A 102 -3.21 17.19 0.01
C ALA A 102 -3.84 18.56 0.30
N LEU A 103 -3.16 19.41 1.08
CA LEU A 103 -3.55 20.78 1.37
C LEU A 103 -2.95 21.81 0.38
N GLY A 104 -2.22 21.36 -0.64
CA GLY A 104 -1.58 22.23 -1.63
C GLY A 104 -0.38 23.02 -1.06
N ARG A 105 0.33 22.47 -0.08
CA ARG A 105 1.49 23.08 0.57
C ARG A 105 2.78 22.34 0.30
#